data_AF-A0A258B6F7-F1
#
_entry.id   AF-A0A258B6F7-F1
#
_cell.length_a   1.000
_cell.length_b   1.000
_cell.length_c   1.000
_cell.angle_alpha   90.00
_cell.angle_beta   90.00
_cell.angle_gamma   90.00
#
_symmetry.space_group_name_H-M   'P 1'
#
loop_
_entity.id
_entity.type
_entity.pdbx_description
1 polymer ?
#
loop_
_entity_poly.entity_id
_entity_poly.type
_entity_poly.pdbx_seq_one_letter_code
_entity_poly.pdbx_strand_id
1 'polypeptide(L)' 'MVAFVQGEAVTQVMPNAIKGTVNSFAFDPNTGKITVLVDYTDADGNSQQRYFSQDELVPTPVTE' A
#
# COMPACT_ATOMS: atom_id res chain seq x y z
N MET A 1 11.97 19.56 12.69
CA MET A 1 10.74 20.21 13.22
C MET A 1 9.61 19.22 13.03
N VAL A 2 8.81 18.96 14.05
CA VAL A 2 7.64 18.07 13.93
C VAL A 2 6.46 18.96 13.54
N ALA A 3 5.65 18.53 12.58
CA ALA A 3 4.73 19.38 11.82
C ALA A 3 3.32 19.56 12.45
N PHE A 4 3.09 19.04 13.65
CA PHE A 4 1.74 18.93 14.22
C PHE A 4 1.66 19.67 15.56
N VAL A 5 0.49 20.24 15.87
CA VAL A 5 0.23 21.02 17.09
C VAL A 5 -0.70 20.30 18.07
N GLN A 6 -0.66 20.70 19.35
CA GLN A 6 -1.42 20.06 20.43
C GLN A 6 -2.94 20.25 20.26
N GLY A 7 -3.67 19.14 20.07
CA GLY A 7 -5.13 19.13 19.83
C GLY A 7 -5.53 18.86 18.37
N GLU A 8 -4.56 18.68 17.48
CA GLU A 8 -4.77 18.37 16.08
C GLU A 8 -5.17 16.90 15.91
N ALA A 9 -6.29 16.65 15.22
CA ALA A 9 -6.70 15.30 14.85
C ALA A 9 -5.69 14.72 13.85
N VAL A 10 -5.14 13.54 14.16
CA VAL A 10 -4.12 12.86 13.34
C VAL A 10 -4.55 11.42 13.08
N THR A 11 -4.23 10.94 11.88
CA THR A 11 -4.53 9.55 11.46
C THR A 11 -3.23 8.78 11.25
N GLN A 12 -3.26 7.51 11.62
CA GLN A 12 -2.11 6.62 11.63
C GLN A 12 -1.45 6.42 10.26
N VAL A 13 -0.12 6.33 10.33
CA VAL A 13 0.80 5.79 9.34
C VAL A 13 0.90 4.26 9.53
N MET A 14 0.44 3.49 8.54
CA MET A 14 0.14 2.04 8.63
C MET A 14 1.36 1.13 8.96
N PRO A 15 1.30 0.31 10.02
CA PRO A 15 2.35 -0.64 10.39
C PRO A 15 2.06 -2.11 10.03
N ASN A 16 0.84 -2.42 9.57
CA ASN A 16 0.45 -3.77 9.20
C ASN A 16 0.71 -4.00 7.71
N ALA A 17 1.22 -5.19 7.38
CA ALA A 17 1.35 -5.62 5.99
C ALA A 17 -0.02 -5.54 5.30
N ILE A 18 -0.07 -4.78 4.22
CA ILE A 18 -1.28 -4.63 3.42
C ILE A 18 -1.54 -5.96 2.71
N LYS A 19 -2.62 -6.61 3.12
CA LYS A 19 -3.10 -7.84 2.50
C LYS A 19 -4.22 -7.46 1.56
N GLY A 20 -3.93 -7.58 0.28
CA GLY A 20 -4.85 -7.21 -0.78
C GLY A 20 -4.60 -8.02 -2.04
N THR A 21 -5.43 -7.77 -3.03
CA THR A 21 -5.32 -8.40 -4.34
C THR A 21 -4.63 -7.44 -5.28
N VAL A 22 -3.66 -7.95 -6.05
CA VAL A 22 -3.05 -7.17 -7.12
C VAL A 22 -4.06 -6.99 -8.24
N ASN A 23 -4.35 -5.73 -8.56
CA ASN A 23 -5.28 -5.34 -9.61
C ASN A 23 -4.57 -5.15 -10.95
N SER A 24 -3.48 -4.38 -10.94
CA SER A 24 -2.79 -3.94 -12.15
C SER A 24 -1.30 -3.72 -11.90
N PHE A 25 -0.51 -3.80 -12.97
CA PHE A 25 0.93 -3.51 -12.96
C PHE A 25 1.24 -2.38 -13.93
N ALA A 26 2.11 -1.48 -13.52
CA ALA A 26 2.63 -0.42 -14.37
C ALA A 26 4.16 -0.46 -14.35
N PHE A 27 4.76 -0.56 -15.53
CA PHE A 27 6.21 -0.49 -15.70
C PHE A 27 6.59 0.91 -16.19
N ASP A 28 7.50 1.56 -15.47
CA ASP A 28 8.11 2.81 -15.93
C ASP A 28 9.43 2.50 -16.68
N PRO A 29 9.49 2.66 -18.00
CA PRO A 29 10.67 2.36 -18.80
C PRO A 29 11.83 3.34 -18.58
N ASN A 30 11.59 4.51 -18.00
CA ASN A 30 12.64 5.50 -17.75
C ASN A 30 13.44 5.16 -16.49
N THR A 31 12.78 4.58 -15.49
CA THR A 31 13.38 4.24 -14.20
C THR A 31 13.58 2.73 -14.02
N GLY A 32 13.00 1.90 -14.89
CA GLY A 32 13.01 0.45 -14.79
C GLY A 32 12.18 -0.09 -13.62
N LYS A 33 11.38 0.76 -12.96
CA LYS A 33 10.62 0.38 -11.77
C LYS A 33 9.24 -0.18 -12.14
N ILE A 34 8.84 -1.22 -11.43
CA ILE A 34 7.49 -1.78 -11.50
C ILE A 34 6.70 -1.28 -10.30
N THR A 35 5.55 -0.70 -10.60
CA THR A 35 4.55 -0.28 -9.62
C THR A 35 3.36 -1.22 -9.72
N VAL A 36 2.85 -1.63 -8.57
CA VAL A 36 1.77 -2.62 -8.45
C VAL A 36 0.61 -1.96 -7.75
N LEU A 37 -0.56 -1.98 -8.39
CA LEU A 37 -1.80 -1.51 -7.83
C LEU A 37 -2.43 -2.62 -7.01
N VAL A 38 -2.65 -2.39 -5.72
CA VAL A 38 -3.24 -3.37 -4.80
C VAL A 38 -4.54 -2.80 -4.24
N ASP A 39 -5.60 -3.59 -4.35
CA ASP A 39 -6.88 -3.35 -3.67
C ASP A 39 -6.86 -4.09 -2.32
N TYR A 40 -7.11 -3.37 -1.23
CA TYR A 40 -7.09 -3.91 0.13
C TYR A 40 -8.16 -3.26 0.99
N THR A 41 -8.61 -3.96 2.02
CA THR A 41 -9.51 -3.39 3.01
C THR A 41 -8.67 -2.79 4.14
N ASP A 42 -8.91 -1.53 4.49
CA ASP A 42 -8.27 -0.91 5.65
C ASP A 42 -8.84 -1.44 6.98
N ALA A 43 -8.24 -1.02 8.08
CA ALA A 43 -8.66 -1.45 9.43
C ALA A 43 -10.09 -1.02 9.78
N ASP A 44 -10.62 0.01 9.10
CA ASP A 44 -11.97 0.54 9.29
C ASP A 44 -13.00 -0.16 8.37
N GLY A 45 -12.57 -1.16 7.59
CA GLY A 45 -13.44 -1.93 6.72
C GLY A 45 -13.69 -1.28 5.36
N ASN A 46 -12.97 -0.22 5.00
CA ASN A 46 -13.15 0.45 3.72
C ASN A 46 -12.23 -0.14 2.66
N SER A 47 -12.75 -0.24 1.43
CA SER A 47 -11.94 -0.59 0.28
C SER A 47 -11.00 0.56 -0.06
N GLN A 48 -9.72 0.26 -0.04
CA GLN A 48 -8.63 1.15 -0.43
C GLN A 48 -7.91 0.57 -1.62
N GLN A 49 -7.34 1.46 -2.42
CA GLN A 49 -6.48 1.09 -3.53
C GLN A 49 -5.20 1.91 -3.43
N ARG A 50 -4.06 1.24 -3.46
CA ARG A 50 -2.76 1.90 -3.35
C ARG A 50 -1.72 1.26 -4.26
N TYR A 51 -0.87 2.11 -4.82
CA TYR A 51 0.30 1.70 -5.57
C TYR A 51 1.46 1.40 -4.61
N PHE A 52 2.09 0.25 -4.82
CA PHE A 52 3.30 -0.20 -4.12
C PHE A 52 4.41 -0.44 -5.13
N SER A 53 5.66 -0.26 -4.71
CA SER A 53 6.79 -0.77 -5.49
C SER A 53 6.80 -2.29 -5.41
N GLN A 54 7.25 -2.96 -6.47
CA GLN A 54 7.36 -4.43 -6.46
C GLN A 54 8.18 -4.94 -5.26
N ASP A 55 9.26 -4.23 -4.87
CA ASP A 55 10.12 -4.59 -3.74
C ASP A 55 9.42 -4.48 -2.37
N GLU A 56 8.28 -3.78 -2.30
CA GLU A 56 7.48 -3.63 -1.08
C GLU A 56 6.45 -4.77 -0.91
N LEU A 57 6.30 -5.65 -1.91
CA LEU A 57 5.32 -6.72 -1.92
C LEU A 57 5.99 -8.08 -1.86
N VAL A 58 5.45 -8.95 -1.00
CA VAL A 58 5.84 -10.37 -0.92
C VAL A 58 4.65 -11.21 -1.38
N PRO A 59 4.81 -12.06 -2.42
CA PRO A 59 3.73 -12.94 -2.84
C PRO A 59 3.43 -13.93 -1.72
N THR A 60 2.16 -14.02 -1.34
CA THR A 60 1.71 -15.07 -0.43
C THR A 60 1.33 -16.28 -1.28
N PRO A 61 2.00 -17.45 -1.14
CA PRO A 61 1.70 -18.61 -1.96
C PRO A 61 0.26 -19.07 -1.69
N VAL A 62 -0.54 -19.18 -2.75
CA VAL A 62 -1.82 -19.89 -2.68
C VAL A 62 -1.48 -21.38 -2.51
N THR A 63 -1.83 -21.94 -1.35
CA THR A 63 -1.79 -23.40 -1.20
C THR A 63 -3.05 -23.91 -1.88
N GLU A 64 -2.90 -24.48 -3.08
CA GLU A 64 -3.96 -25.23 -3.77
C GLU A 64 -4.43 -26.44 -2.93
#